data_AF-A0A924ZMQ4-F1
#
_entry.id   AF-A0A924ZMQ4-F1
#
_cell.length_a   1.000
_cell.length_b   1.000
_cell.length_c   1.000
_cell.angle_alpha   90.00
_cell.angle_beta   90.00
_cell.angle_gamma   90.00
#
_symmetry.space_group_name_H-M   'P 1'
#
loop_
_entity.id
_entity.type
_entity.pdbx_description
1 polymer ?
#
loop_
_entity_poly.entity_id
_entity_poly.type
_entity_poly.pdbx_seq_one_letter_code
_entity_poly.pdbx_strand_id
1 'polypeptide(L)'
;MMIRPERYLLLIIPWIISVIFSAIPIVSYIIAWSGSFYIFYISIRGHIRPIPQDFKFGEQLMRPLFLPHIIFAGYMCCTSIFYFMSVLGYNNFNGPPPNYFADLNLLETMAQCQRYYCLAHAAFVAGVLTYMDYTQKSKYFLNIKDTAGFLLLSAVVLLPLSSSFLVIPGLSQFYFQFQSLSFIAGTLAFAFAIPLKKPGNTILSGILFFVNISQSLLSGFKEPIIISFLVLGVFLFPFYKKLVLITFIPMIFVLFVLLPTYARVFRANAWSGEESQENASEIAIDAVLNQTEEEADESNWGFLTNRLSEISMFTVYVNSTPSKIDYYGLQLVQQAIVVIIPRAFWPGKPIPEEMVMERVYDAGVVNRGSIVSAKPPLVVDAYLSGGTIGIIITLFLYGSIMQIISVYAEKLFGGYIIGTAFIYSGLFQIFWRGNSFEFLSNSVIWSFISMIVIFTALKYYKIIKEI
;
A
#
# COMPACT_ATOMS: atom_id res chain seq x y z
N MET A 1 -22.15 12.28 15.44
CA MET A 1 -22.60 10.90 15.76
C MET A 1 -21.85 10.44 17.01
N MET A 2 -22.54 9.90 18.02
CA MET A 2 -21.90 9.52 19.28
C MET A 2 -21.03 8.27 19.10
N ILE A 3 -19.75 8.34 19.49
CA ILE A 3 -18.83 7.21 19.49
C ILE A 3 -19.30 6.23 20.59
N ARG A 4 -19.46 4.96 20.24
CA ARG A 4 -19.82 3.87 21.15
C ARG A 4 -18.58 3.03 21.43
N PRO A 5 -17.78 3.34 22.48
CA PRO A 5 -16.49 2.71 22.71
C PRO A 5 -16.61 1.19 22.91
N GLU A 6 -17.71 0.71 23.48
CA GLU A 6 -17.98 -0.71 23.72
C GLU A 6 -17.99 -1.54 22.42
N ARG A 7 -18.36 -0.93 21.29
CA ARG A 7 -18.37 -1.63 20.00
C ARG A 7 -16.96 -1.90 19.48
N TYR A 8 -15.98 -1.06 19.80
CA TYR A 8 -14.60 -1.25 19.35
C TYR A 8 -13.97 -2.51 19.96
N LEU A 9 -14.49 -3.02 21.07
CA LEU A 9 -14.08 -4.30 21.64
C LEU A 9 -14.29 -5.46 20.67
N LEU A 10 -15.32 -5.39 19.81
CA LEU A 10 -15.59 -6.42 18.80
C LEU A 10 -14.41 -6.59 17.84
N LEU A 11 -13.65 -5.54 17.56
CA LEU A 11 -12.47 -5.61 16.68
C LEU A 11 -11.35 -6.46 17.30
N ILE A 12 -11.25 -6.50 18.63
CA ILE A 12 -10.13 -7.13 19.37
C ILE A 12 -10.45 -8.58 19.75
N ILE A 13 -11.73 -8.99 19.75
CA ILE A 13 -12.18 -10.35 20.10
C ILE A 13 -11.38 -11.45 19.38
N PRO A 14 -11.17 -11.42 18.05
CA PRO A 14 -10.46 -12.51 17.39
C PRO A 14 -9.02 -12.66 17.88
N TRP A 15 -8.35 -11.54 18.17
CA TRP A 15 -7.02 -11.56 18.74
C TRP A 15 -7.02 -12.18 20.15
N ILE A 16 -7.95 -11.79 21.03
CA ILE A 16 -8.06 -12.35 22.39
C ILE A 16 -8.25 -13.88 22.33
N ILE A 17 -9.19 -14.34 21.49
CA ILE A 17 -9.44 -15.77 21.33
C ILE A 17 -8.18 -16.47 20.81
N SER A 18 -7.49 -15.91 19.81
CA SER A 18 -6.25 -16.50 19.30
C SER A 18 -5.15 -16.63 20.36
N VAL A 19 -5.05 -15.69 21.30
CA VAL A 19 -4.09 -15.72 22.42
C VAL A 19 -4.46 -16.81 23.43
N ILE A 20 -5.75 -17.00 23.74
CA ILE A 20 -6.22 -18.08 24.62
C ILE A 20 -5.80 -19.45 24.06
N PHE A 21 -5.86 -19.63 22.74
CA PHE A 21 -5.43 -20.86 22.06
C PHE A 21 -3.93 -20.88 21.68
N SER A 22 -3.09 -20.02 22.27
CA SER A 22 -1.66 -19.91 21.92
C SER A 22 -0.86 -21.21 22.10
N ALA A 23 -1.28 -22.09 23.02
CA ALA A 23 -0.69 -23.41 23.21
C ALA A 23 -0.95 -24.39 22.05
N ILE A 24 -1.85 -24.06 21.11
CA ILE A 24 -2.14 -24.86 19.91
C ILE A 24 -1.90 -23.97 18.68
N PRO A 25 -0.66 -23.90 18.16
CA PRO A 25 -0.25 -22.91 17.16
C PRO A 25 -1.13 -22.86 15.91
N ILE A 26 -1.54 -24.03 15.39
CA ILE A 26 -2.43 -24.16 14.24
C ILE A 26 -3.78 -23.49 14.51
N VAL A 27 -4.41 -23.80 15.64
CA VAL A 27 -5.72 -23.24 16.02
C VAL A 27 -5.60 -21.75 16.25
N SER A 28 -4.57 -21.32 16.99
CA SER A 28 -4.27 -19.91 17.23
C SER A 28 -4.11 -19.12 15.92
N TYR A 29 -3.33 -19.66 14.98
CA TYR A 29 -3.12 -19.07 13.66
C TYR A 29 -4.42 -18.94 12.88
N ILE A 30 -5.21 -20.02 12.76
CA ILE A 30 -6.46 -20.01 11.99
C ILE A 30 -7.48 -19.02 12.59
N ILE A 31 -7.55 -18.91 13.93
CA ILE A 31 -8.41 -17.93 14.59
C ILE A 31 -7.95 -16.50 14.27
N ALA A 32 -6.66 -16.20 14.34
CA ALA A 32 -6.14 -14.87 14.02
C ALA A 32 -6.28 -14.52 12.52
N TRP A 33 -6.05 -15.49 11.64
CA TRP A 33 -6.22 -15.37 10.19
C TRP A 33 -7.70 -15.11 9.82
N SER A 34 -8.62 -15.97 10.27
CA SER A 34 -10.07 -15.78 10.09
C SER A 34 -10.57 -14.50 10.77
N GLY A 35 -9.95 -14.11 11.89
CA GLY A 35 -10.23 -12.89 12.62
C GLY A 35 -10.09 -11.62 11.79
N SER A 36 -9.15 -11.58 10.85
CA SER A 36 -8.97 -10.43 9.96
C SER A 36 -10.14 -10.28 8.97
N PHE A 37 -10.69 -11.39 8.47
CA PHE A 37 -11.93 -11.37 7.67
C PHE A 37 -13.13 -10.92 8.50
N TYR A 38 -13.20 -11.33 9.77
CA TYR A 38 -14.25 -10.89 10.69
C TYR A 38 -14.16 -9.37 10.94
N ILE A 39 -12.98 -8.84 11.27
CA ILE A 39 -12.74 -7.39 11.46
C ILE A 39 -13.16 -6.61 10.22
N PHE A 40 -12.78 -7.09 9.03
CA PHE A 40 -13.18 -6.51 7.76
C PHE A 40 -14.71 -6.48 7.60
N TYR A 41 -15.36 -7.63 7.78
CA TYR A 41 -16.80 -7.80 7.64
C TYR A 41 -17.60 -6.88 8.58
N ILE A 42 -17.29 -6.87 9.88
CA ILE A 42 -18.08 -6.09 10.85
C ILE A 42 -17.95 -4.59 10.64
N SER A 43 -16.77 -4.14 10.20
CA SER A 43 -16.46 -2.72 9.97
C SER A 43 -17.15 -2.21 8.71
N ILE A 44 -17.04 -2.96 7.61
CA ILE A 44 -17.65 -2.62 6.32
C ILE A 44 -19.17 -2.82 6.28
N ARG A 45 -19.74 -3.54 7.24
CA ARG A 45 -21.20 -3.56 7.45
C ARG A 45 -21.71 -2.41 8.32
N GLY A 46 -20.81 -1.60 8.89
CA GLY A 46 -21.16 -0.48 9.74
C GLY A 46 -21.66 -0.88 11.14
N HIS A 47 -21.39 -2.11 11.60
CA HIS A 47 -21.79 -2.56 12.94
C HIS A 47 -21.07 -1.76 14.03
N ILE A 48 -19.79 -1.44 13.82
CA ILE A 48 -18.98 -0.66 14.76
C ILE A 48 -19.37 0.82 14.68
N ARG A 49 -19.21 1.41 13.50
CA ARG A 49 -19.60 2.78 13.17
C ARG A 49 -20.29 2.79 11.81
N PRO A 50 -21.46 3.43 11.68
CA PRO A 50 -22.15 3.50 10.40
C PRO A 50 -21.32 4.17 9.31
N ILE A 51 -21.39 3.58 8.12
CA ILE A 51 -20.69 4.02 6.93
C ILE A 51 -21.31 5.32 6.43
N PRO A 52 -20.53 6.23 5.83
CA PRO A 52 -21.07 7.41 5.17
C PRO A 52 -22.13 7.05 4.12
N GLN A 53 -23.25 7.77 4.15
CA GLN A 53 -24.40 7.57 3.25
C GLN A 53 -24.43 8.59 2.10
N ASP A 54 -23.40 9.42 1.98
CA ASP A 54 -23.28 10.45 0.94
C ASP A 54 -23.05 9.87 -0.46
N PHE A 55 -22.48 8.66 -0.55
CA PHE A 55 -22.28 7.92 -1.80
C PHE A 55 -22.72 6.47 -1.67
N LYS A 56 -23.06 5.83 -2.80
CA LYS A 56 -23.25 4.38 -2.82
C LYS A 56 -21.94 3.68 -2.48
N PHE A 57 -22.04 2.47 -1.96
CA PHE A 57 -20.87 1.66 -1.57
C PHE A 57 -19.74 1.63 -2.62
N GLY A 58 -20.09 1.31 -3.87
CA GLY A 58 -19.13 1.21 -4.96
C GLY A 58 -18.53 2.54 -5.44
N GLU A 59 -19.13 3.66 -5.04
CA GLU A 59 -18.69 5.00 -5.44
C GLU A 59 -17.71 5.61 -4.44
N GLN A 60 -17.55 5.05 -3.24
CA GLN A 60 -16.66 5.57 -2.19
C GLN A 60 -15.46 4.65 -1.88
N LEU A 61 -15.16 3.71 -2.76
CA LEU A 61 -14.12 2.69 -2.56
C LEU A 61 -12.72 3.24 -2.31
N MET A 62 -12.40 4.47 -2.73
CA MET A 62 -11.07 5.07 -2.50
C MET A 62 -10.87 5.60 -1.06
N ARG A 63 -11.93 5.66 -0.23
CA ARG A 63 -11.81 6.11 1.16
C ARG A 63 -11.00 5.10 2.00
N PRO A 64 -10.31 5.54 3.06
CA PRO A 64 -9.49 4.69 3.93
C PRO A 64 -10.19 3.43 4.46
N LEU A 65 -11.48 3.52 4.79
CA LEU A 65 -12.28 2.38 5.26
C LEU A 65 -12.40 1.25 4.22
N PHE A 66 -12.23 1.53 2.93
CA PHE A 66 -12.40 0.55 1.86
C PHE A 66 -11.06 0.15 1.27
N LEU A 67 -10.45 0.94 0.39
CA LEU A 67 -9.29 0.51 -0.38
C LEU A 67 -8.06 0.19 0.51
N PRO A 68 -7.56 1.10 1.36
CA PRO A 68 -6.48 0.76 2.28
C PRO A 68 -6.83 -0.39 3.24
N HIS A 69 -8.09 -0.50 3.68
CA HIS A 69 -8.54 -1.61 4.52
C HIS A 69 -8.53 -2.96 3.78
N ILE A 70 -8.96 -3.00 2.52
CA ILE A 70 -8.90 -4.16 1.63
C ILE A 70 -7.45 -4.57 1.41
N ILE A 71 -6.57 -3.61 1.09
CA ILE A 71 -5.16 -3.88 0.84
C ILE A 71 -4.50 -4.38 2.12
N PHE A 72 -4.74 -3.73 3.27
CA PHE A 72 -4.20 -4.19 4.55
C PHE A 72 -4.66 -5.61 4.88
N ALA A 73 -5.97 -5.90 4.82
CA ALA A 73 -6.50 -7.22 5.13
C ALA A 73 -5.97 -8.27 4.14
N GLY A 74 -6.09 -8.01 2.84
CA GLY A 74 -5.68 -8.92 1.78
C GLY A 74 -4.18 -9.20 1.83
N TYR A 75 -3.35 -8.15 1.79
CA TYR A 75 -1.90 -8.26 1.64
C TYR A 75 -1.17 -8.60 2.95
N MET A 76 -1.60 -8.08 4.10
CA MET A 76 -0.88 -8.32 5.37
C MET A 76 -1.42 -9.54 6.12
N CYS A 77 -2.71 -9.83 6.00
CA CYS A 77 -3.36 -10.83 6.83
C CYS A 77 -3.72 -12.10 6.05
N CYS A 78 -4.23 -11.99 4.82
CA CYS A 78 -4.75 -13.15 4.08
C CYS A 78 -3.66 -13.96 3.39
N THR A 79 -2.64 -13.30 2.81
CA THR A 79 -1.55 -13.94 2.05
C THR A 79 -0.64 -14.81 2.93
N SER A 80 -0.64 -14.60 4.24
CA SER A 80 0.13 -15.41 5.20
C SER A 80 -0.20 -16.90 5.13
N ILE A 81 -1.37 -17.26 4.57
CA ILE A 81 -1.80 -18.65 4.42
C ILE A 81 -0.82 -19.48 3.59
N PHE A 82 -0.20 -18.88 2.57
CA PHE A 82 0.77 -19.58 1.73
C PHE A 82 2.00 -19.97 2.53
N TYR A 83 2.53 -19.04 3.32
CA TYR A 83 3.66 -19.33 4.21
C TYR A 83 3.29 -20.36 5.27
N PHE A 84 2.09 -20.28 5.86
CA PHE A 84 1.60 -21.30 6.79
C PHE A 84 1.52 -22.70 6.18
N MET A 85 0.97 -22.82 4.97
CA MET A 85 0.96 -24.07 4.24
C MET A 85 2.38 -24.58 3.99
N SER A 86 3.32 -23.69 3.65
CA SER A 86 4.73 -24.05 3.49
C SER A 86 5.39 -24.56 4.77
N VAL A 87 5.07 -23.98 5.94
CA VAL A 87 5.55 -24.45 7.26
C VAL A 87 4.94 -25.81 7.63
N LEU A 88 3.76 -26.13 7.09
CA LEU A 88 3.15 -27.46 7.20
C LEU A 88 3.66 -28.46 6.14
N GLY A 89 4.63 -28.06 5.31
CA GLY A 89 5.27 -28.92 4.30
C GLY A 89 4.55 -29.00 2.97
N TYR A 90 3.52 -28.18 2.74
CA TYR A 90 2.90 -28.08 1.41
C TYR A 90 3.82 -27.34 0.44
N ASN A 91 3.84 -27.79 -0.81
CA ASN A 91 4.50 -27.11 -1.91
C ASN A 91 3.58 -27.11 -3.14
N ASN A 92 3.28 -25.92 -3.70
CA ASN A 92 2.33 -25.77 -4.80
C ASN A 92 1.00 -26.51 -4.57
N PHE A 93 0.45 -26.36 -3.35
CA PHE A 93 -0.77 -27.04 -2.90
C PHE A 93 -0.72 -28.58 -2.85
N ASN A 94 0.42 -29.19 -3.19
CA ASN A 94 0.65 -30.61 -2.96
C ASN A 94 0.88 -30.86 -1.47
N GLY A 95 0.31 -31.96 -0.97
CA GLY A 95 0.43 -32.35 0.43
C GLY A 95 1.88 -32.61 0.84
N PRO A 96 2.17 -32.54 2.15
CA PRO A 96 3.51 -32.80 2.65
C PRO A 96 3.96 -34.23 2.34
N PRO A 97 5.27 -34.47 2.11
CA PRO A 97 5.78 -35.81 1.92
C PRO A 97 5.55 -36.67 3.19
N PRO A 98 5.45 -38.01 3.08
CA PRO A 98 5.02 -38.88 4.18
C PRO A 98 5.83 -38.78 5.48
N ASN A 99 7.07 -38.30 5.40
CA ASN A 99 8.00 -38.17 6.54
C ASN A 99 8.28 -36.70 6.91
N TYR A 100 7.42 -35.77 6.51
CA TYR A 100 7.58 -34.36 6.87
C TYR A 100 7.19 -34.13 8.33
N PHE A 101 8.09 -33.55 9.11
CA PHE A 101 7.81 -33.05 10.45
C PHE A 101 7.91 -31.53 10.43
N ALA A 102 6.80 -30.87 10.74
CA ALA A 102 6.78 -29.41 10.83
C ALA A 102 7.68 -28.93 11.98
N ASP A 103 8.46 -27.88 11.72
CA ASP A 103 9.21 -27.20 12.77
C ASP A 103 8.23 -26.50 13.72
N LEU A 104 8.06 -27.08 14.91
CA LEU A 104 7.13 -26.59 15.92
C LEU A 104 7.48 -25.17 16.40
N ASN A 105 8.77 -24.83 16.51
CA ASN A 105 9.18 -23.49 16.93
C ASN A 105 8.82 -22.47 15.86
N LEU A 106 9.08 -22.79 14.60
CA LEU A 106 8.70 -21.91 13.48
C LEU A 106 7.18 -21.74 13.40
N LEU A 107 6.43 -22.82 13.59
CA LEU A 107 4.98 -22.82 13.61
C LEU A 107 4.41 -21.95 14.76
N GLU A 108 5.01 -22.02 15.94
CA GLU A 108 4.69 -21.19 17.10
C GLU A 108 4.95 -19.71 16.84
N THR A 109 6.16 -19.36 16.37
CA THR A 109 6.52 -17.97 16.03
C THR A 109 5.62 -17.43 14.93
N MET A 110 5.35 -18.23 13.89
CA MET A 110 4.47 -17.80 12.80
C MET A 110 3.03 -17.57 13.29
N ALA A 111 2.49 -18.45 14.16
CA ALA A 111 1.20 -18.23 14.80
C ALA A 111 1.19 -16.92 15.60
N GLN A 112 2.27 -16.64 16.35
CA GLN A 112 2.44 -15.39 17.07
C GLN A 112 2.44 -14.16 16.16
N CYS A 113 3.19 -14.20 15.05
CA CYS A 113 3.18 -13.12 14.06
C CYS A 113 1.78 -12.90 13.46
N GLN A 114 1.02 -13.96 13.19
CA GLN A 114 -0.36 -13.83 12.69
C GLN A 114 -1.27 -13.17 13.74
N ARG A 115 -1.12 -13.50 15.04
CA ARG A 115 -1.84 -12.79 16.11
C ARG A 115 -1.50 -11.31 16.11
N TYR A 116 -0.23 -10.94 15.93
CA TYR A 116 0.18 -9.55 15.81
C TYR A 116 -0.42 -8.84 14.59
N TYR A 117 -0.51 -9.50 13.43
CA TYR A 117 -1.22 -8.95 12.27
C TYR A 117 -2.71 -8.74 12.53
N CYS A 118 -3.38 -9.68 13.21
CA CYS A 118 -4.79 -9.53 13.60
C CYS A 118 -4.99 -8.34 14.56
N LEU A 119 -4.09 -8.17 15.54
CA LEU A 119 -4.10 -7.01 16.45
C LEU A 119 -3.83 -5.70 15.70
N ALA A 120 -2.85 -5.70 14.81
CA ALA A 120 -2.51 -4.56 13.95
C ALA A 120 -3.73 -4.15 13.11
N HIS A 121 -4.46 -5.12 12.55
CA HIS A 121 -5.68 -4.89 11.79
C HIS A 121 -6.76 -4.23 12.65
N ALA A 122 -7.00 -4.77 13.84
CA ALA A 122 -7.98 -4.21 14.78
C ALA A 122 -7.64 -2.77 15.17
N ALA A 123 -6.38 -2.49 15.51
CA ALA A 123 -5.90 -1.16 15.88
C ALA A 123 -5.99 -0.16 14.72
N PHE A 124 -5.55 -0.57 13.52
CA PHE A 124 -5.65 0.21 12.29
C PHE A 124 -7.09 0.64 12.00
N VAL A 125 -8.00 -0.33 11.98
CA VAL A 125 -9.42 -0.07 11.71
C VAL A 125 -10.06 0.76 12.82
N ALA A 126 -9.69 0.54 14.08
CA ALA A 126 -10.14 1.39 15.18
C ALA A 126 -9.72 2.86 14.97
N GLY A 127 -8.49 3.11 14.52
CA GLY A 127 -8.01 4.45 14.17
C GLY A 127 -8.83 5.08 13.03
N VAL A 128 -9.01 4.35 11.93
CA VAL A 128 -9.84 4.80 10.80
C VAL A 128 -11.26 5.12 11.26
N LEU A 129 -11.93 4.20 11.94
CA LEU A 129 -13.32 4.39 12.38
C LEU A 129 -13.45 5.52 13.40
N THR A 130 -12.48 5.78 14.26
CA THR A 130 -12.54 6.86 15.26
C THR A 130 -12.64 8.23 14.61
N TYR A 131 -11.89 8.47 13.53
CA TYR A 131 -11.84 9.76 12.84
C TYR A 131 -12.69 9.81 11.56
N MET A 132 -13.53 8.79 11.33
CA MET A 132 -14.41 8.71 10.17
C MET A 132 -15.60 9.68 10.27
N ASP A 133 -15.37 10.95 9.97
CA ASP A 133 -16.40 11.98 9.96
C ASP A 133 -16.50 12.71 8.61
N TYR A 134 -17.45 12.26 7.79
CA TYR A 134 -17.81 12.87 6.50
C TYR A 134 -19.10 13.71 6.59
N THR A 135 -19.58 13.99 7.80
CA THR A 135 -20.79 14.83 7.97
C THR A 135 -20.51 16.32 7.79
N GLN A 136 -19.23 16.70 7.81
CA GLN A 136 -18.81 18.09 7.68
C GLN A 136 -18.99 18.56 6.25
N LYS A 137 -19.75 19.65 6.07
CA LYS A 137 -19.93 20.29 4.76
C LYS A 137 -18.58 20.78 4.25
N SER A 138 -18.32 20.56 2.97
CA SER A 138 -17.15 21.14 2.31
C SER A 138 -17.18 22.65 2.47
N LYS A 139 -16.04 23.26 2.80
CA LYS A 139 -15.92 24.73 2.88
C LYS A 139 -15.73 25.35 1.49
N TYR A 140 -15.25 24.54 0.55
CA TYR A 140 -14.89 24.99 -0.79
C TYR A 140 -15.59 24.15 -1.85
N PHE A 141 -15.78 24.70 -3.04
CA PHE A 141 -16.23 23.97 -4.22
C PHE A 141 -15.29 24.21 -5.40
N LEU A 142 -15.20 23.21 -6.29
CA LEU A 142 -14.47 23.37 -7.54
C LEU A 142 -15.35 24.01 -8.62
N ASN A 143 -14.88 25.12 -9.16
CA ASN A 143 -15.45 25.79 -10.32
C ASN A 143 -14.90 25.16 -11.62
N ILE A 144 -15.16 23.87 -11.81
CA ILE A 144 -14.76 23.12 -13.01
C ILE A 144 -15.99 22.72 -13.81
N LYS A 145 -15.97 22.98 -15.12
CA LYS A 145 -17.06 22.58 -16.03
C LYS A 145 -17.01 21.10 -16.40
N ASP A 146 -15.79 20.54 -16.43
CA ASP A 146 -15.53 19.18 -16.90
C ASP A 146 -14.50 18.49 -16.02
N THR A 147 -14.93 17.48 -15.27
CA THR A 147 -14.05 16.73 -14.37
C THR A 147 -13.00 15.93 -15.15
N ALA A 148 -13.38 15.26 -16.25
CA ALA A 148 -12.45 14.47 -17.04
C ALA A 148 -11.40 15.37 -17.73
N GLY A 149 -11.83 16.50 -18.28
CA GLY A 149 -10.94 17.51 -18.86
C GLY A 149 -9.98 18.12 -17.83
N PHE A 150 -10.47 18.44 -16.62
CA PHE A 150 -9.63 18.95 -15.54
C PHE A 150 -8.55 17.93 -15.11
N LEU A 151 -8.92 16.66 -14.96
CA LEU A 151 -7.97 15.60 -14.59
C LEU A 151 -6.94 15.35 -15.70
N LEU A 152 -7.37 15.36 -16.96
CA LEU A 152 -6.45 15.23 -18.10
C LEU A 152 -5.45 16.38 -18.14
N LEU A 153 -5.94 17.62 -18.00
CA LEU A 153 -5.08 18.81 -17.93
C LEU A 153 -4.10 18.72 -16.75
N SER A 154 -4.58 18.27 -15.59
CA SER A 154 -3.75 18.07 -14.41
C SER A 154 -2.63 17.05 -14.70
N ALA A 155 -2.92 15.92 -15.32
CA ALA A 155 -1.90 14.92 -15.69
C ALA A 155 -0.82 15.53 -16.61
N VAL A 156 -1.26 16.24 -17.66
CA VAL A 156 -0.37 16.85 -18.65
C VAL A 156 0.49 17.97 -18.05
N VAL A 157 -0.02 18.74 -17.08
CA VAL A 157 0.73 19.82 -16.43
C VAL A 157 1.65 19.28 -15.32
N LEU A 158 1.16 18.35 -14.50
CA LEU A 158 1.89 17.85 -13.34
C LEU A 158 3.10 17.00 -13.74
N LEU A 159 3.03 16.26 -14.85
CA LEU A 159 4.14 15.44 -15.33
C LEU A 159 5.42 16.26 -15.61
N PRO A 160 5.44 17.24 -16.54
CA PRO A 160 6.62 18.05 -16.79
C PRO A 160 7.02 18.90 -15.57
N LEU A 161 6.04 19.37 -14.78
CA LEU A 161 6.31 20.09 -13.55
C LEU A 161 7.09 19.23 -12.55
N SER A 162 6.72 17.96 -12.40
CA SER A 162 7.46 17.03 -11.54
C SER A 162 8.92 16.90 -11.98
N SER A 163 9.18 16.70 -13.27
CA SER A 163 10.55 16.59 -13.82
C SER A 163 11.36 17.86 -13.58
N SER A 164 10.74 19.04 -13.61
CA SER A 164 11.44 20.31 -13.32
C SER A 164 11.95 20.38 -11.87
N PHE A 165 11.30 19.69 -10.93
CA PHE A 165 11.73 19.64 -9.53
C PHE A 165 13.01 18.82 -9.30
N LEU A 166 13.41 17.98 -10.26
CA LEU A 166 14.71 17.29 -10.20
C LEU A 166 15.88 18.23 -10.51
N VAL A 167 15.63 19.30 -11.28
CA VAL A 167 16.67 20.26 -11.68
C VAL A 167 16.93 21.28 -10.58
N ILE A 168 15.91 21.59 -9.77
CA ILE A 168 16.01 22.62 -8.72
C ILE A 168 16.44 21.96 -7.39
N PRO A 169 17.60 22.32 -6.83
CA PRO A 169 18.06 21.77 -5.56
C PRO A 169 17.04 21.97 -4.44
N GLY A 170 16.74 20.89 -3.71
CA GLY A 170 15.79 20.90 -2.59
C GLY A 170 14.33 20.64 -2.95
N LEU A 171 13.95 20.66 -4.23
CA LEU A 171 12.58 20.34 -4.65
C LEU A 171 12.35 18.86 -5.00
N SER A 172 13.39 18.03 -4.95
CA SER A 172 13.31 16.61 -5.30
C SER A 172 12.29 15.80 -4.47
N GLN A 173 11.86 16.29 -3.30
CA GLN A 173 10.75 15.67 -2.58
C GLN A 173 9.46 15.73 -3.42
N PHE A 174 9.13 16.93 -3.93
CA PHE A 174 7.93 17.18 -4.72
C PHE A 174 7.87 16.39 -6.03
N TYR A 175 9.02 15.97 -6.59
CA TYR A 175 9.06 15.13 -7.78
C TYR A 175 8.18 13.88 -7.60
N PHE A 176 8.39 13.11 -6.53
CA PHE A 176 7.64 11.87 -6.30
C PHE A 176 6.15 12.12 -6.08
N GLN A 177 5.80 13.19 -5.36
CA GLN A 177 4.40 13.55 -5.13
C GLN A 177 3.68 13.95 -6.41
N PHE A 178 4.29 14.82 -7.22
CA PHE A 178 3.67 15.33 -8.45
C PHE A 178 3.64 14.28 -9.56
N GLN A 179 4.66 13.40 -9.61
CA GLN A 179 4.67 12.25 -10.51
C GLN A 179 3.51 11.29 -10.18
N SER A 180 3.35 10.93 -8.91
CA SER A 180 2.25 10.04 -8.48
C SER A 180 0.86 10.68 -8.68
N LEU A 181 0.76 11.98 -8.42
CA LEU A 181 -0.47 12.73 -8.67
C LEU A 181 -0.81 12.80 -10.16
N SER A 182 0.17 13.05 -11.03
CA SER A 182 -0.02 13.03 -12.49
C SER A 182 -0.52 11.66 -12.97
N PHE A 183 0.08 10.59 -12.45
CA PHE A 183 -0.28 9.22 -12.76
C PHE A 183 -1.74 8.90 -12.41
N ILE A 184 -2.18 9.24 -11.19
CA ILE A 184 -3.57 9.08 -10.78
C ILE A 184 -4.51 9.98 -11.58
N ALA A 185 -4.11 11.22 -11.86
CA ALA A 185 -4.90 12.14 -12.69
C ALA A 185 -5.18 11.54 -14.08
N GLY A 186 -4.15 11.01 -14.74
CA GLY A 186 -4.27 10.40 -16.06
C GLY A 186 -5.19 9.17 -16.06
N THR A 187 -5.03 8.31 -15.04
CA THR A 187 -5.87 7.11 -14.88
C THR A 187 -7.34 7.47 -14.63
N LEU A 188 -7.60 8.44 -13.74
CA LEU A 188 -8.96 8.91 -13.48
C LEU A 188 -9.57 9.62 -14.68
N ALA A 189 -8.79 10.45 -15.39
CA ALA A 189 -9.22 11.10 -16.61
C ALA A 189 -9.72 10.07 -17.64
N PHE A 190 -9.00 8.96 -17.80
CA PHE A 190 -9.40 7.85 -18.67
C PHE A 190 -10.67 7.17 -18.16
N ALA A 191 -10.72 6.85 -16.86
CA ALA A 191 -11.88 6.21 -16.25
C ALA A 191 -13.17 7.04 -16.39
N PHE A 192 -13.09 8.37 -16.31
CA PHE A 192 -14.25 9.25 -16.49
C PHE A 192 -14.55 9.57 -17.95
N ALA A 193 -13.56 9.65 -18.84
CA ALA A 193 -13.78 9.98 -20.24
C ALA A 193 -14.61 8.91 -20.97
N ILE A 194 -14.44 7.63 -20.61
CA ILE A 194 -15.18 6.50 -21.20
C ILE A 194 -16.70 6.63 -20.95
N PRO A 195 -17.22 6.65 -19.71
CA PRO A 195 -18.66 6.81 -19.46
C PRO A 195 -19.22 8.14 -19.99
N LEU A 196 -18.43 9.22 -19.96
CA LEU A 196 -18.84 10.53 -20.44
C LEU A 196 -18.86 10.66 -21.97
N LYS A 197 -18.45 9.61 -22.71
CA LYS A 197 -18.43 9.56 -24.18
C LYS A 197 -17.68 10.74 -24.81
N LYS A 198 -16.52 11.10 -24.24
CA LYS A 198 -15.66 12.18 -24.76
C LYS A 198 -14.50 11.60 -25.56
N PRO A 199 -14.67 11.31 -26.86
CA PRO A 199 -13.70 10.52 -27.63
C PRO A 199 -12.30 11.12 -27.63
N GLY A 200 -12.17 12.44 -27.77
CA GLY A 200 -10.86 13.12 -27.70
C GLY A 200 -10.17 12.91 -26.35
N ASN A 201 -10.90 13.10 -25.24
CA ASN A 201 -10.34 12.86 -23.91
C ASN A 201 -10.02 11.38 -23.70
N THR A 202 -10.87 10.46 -24.16
CA THR A 202 -10.66 9.02 -24.06
C THR A 202 -9.38 8.59 -24.79
N ILE A 203 -9.17 9.09 -26.01
CA ILE A 203 -7.95 8.78 -26.78
C ILE A 203 -6.72 9.34 -26.07
N LEU A 204 -6.73 10.63 -25.70
CA LEU A 204 -5.57 11.27 -25.07
C LEU A 204 -5.22 10.65 -23.72
N SER A 205 -6.22 10.44 -22.85
CA SER A 205 -6.01 9.80 -21.55
C SER A 205 -5.66 8.32 -21.68
N GLY A 206 -6.18 7.62 -22.71
CA GLY A 206 -5.76 6.25 -23.04
C GLY A 206 -4.30 6.19 -23.45
N ILE A 207 -3.82 7.08 -24.32
CA ILE A 207 -2.41 7.18 -24.69
C ILE A 207 -1.55 7.44 -23.45
N LEU A 208 -1.91 8.43 -22.61
CA LEU A 208 -1.18 8.71 -21.37
C LEU A 208 -1.15 7.52 -20.42
N PHE A 209 -2.27 6.80 -20.29
CA PHE A 209 -2.35 5.58 -19.48
C PHE A 209 -1.34 4.54 -19.97
N PHE A 210 -1.34 4.21 -21.26
CA PHE A 210 -0.40 3.20 -21.79
C PHE A 210 1.06 3.66 -21.75
N VAL A 211 1.35 4.95 -22.00
CA VAL A 211 2.70 5.50 -21.83
C VAL A 211 3.19 5.33 -20.38
N ASN A 212 2.33 5.62 -19.40
CA ASN A 212 2.67 5.44 -17.99
C ASN A 212 2.91 3.97 -17.63
N ILE A 213 2.14 3.02 -18.20
CA ILE A 213 2.38 1.58 -18.03
C ILE A 213 3.74 1.19 -18.63
N SER A 214 4.06 1.63 -19.85
CA SER A 214 5.35 1.35 -20.49
C SER A 214 6.52 1.91 -19.69
N GLN A 215 6.43 3.15 -19.21
CA GLN A 215 7.45 3.74 -18.35
C GLN A 215 7.61 2.98 -17.03
N SER A 216 6.51 2.49 -16.46
CA SER A 216 6.56 1.70 -15.23
C SER A 216 7.24 0.34 -15.46
N LEU A 217 6.98 -0.32 -16.59
CA LEU A 217 7.68 -1.55 -16.99
C LEU A 217 9.18 -1.31 -17.15
N LEU A 218 9.58 -0.26 -17.89
CA LEU A 218 10.99 0.10 -18.10
C LEU A 218 11.71 0.59 -16.83
N SER A 219 10.96 0.99 -15.80
CA SER A 219 11.54 1.30 -14.49
C SER A 219 11.79 0.06 -13.62
N GLY A 220 11.21 -1.09 -14.00
CA GLY A 220 11.15 -2.29 -13.18
C GLY A 220 10.23 -2.16 -11.96
N PHE A 221 9.48 -1.07 -11.78
CA PHE A 221 8.50 -0.92 -10.69
C PHE A 221 7.14 -1.51 -11.07
N LYS A 222 6.65 -2.43 -10.23
CA LYS A 222 5.39 -3.15 -10.46
C LYS A 222 4.18 -2.46 -9.83
N GLU A 223 4.38 -1.74 -8.73
CA GLU A 223 3.29 -1.13 -7.97
C GLU A 223 2.47 -0.14 -8.81
N PRO A 224 3.06 0.77 -9.60
CA PRO A 224 2.29 1.71 -10.41
C PRO A 224 1.33 1.00 -11.38
N ILE A 225 1.80 -0.06 -12.06
CA ILE A 225 1.00 -0.84 -13.02
C ILE A 225 -0.25 -1.39 -12.35
N ILE A 226 -0.08 -2.09 -11.21
CA ILE A 226 -1.19 -2.68 -10.46
C ILE A 226 -2.17 -1.59 -10.00
N ILE A 227 -1.65 -0.47 -9.48
CA ILE A 227 -2.47 0.66 -9.03
C ILE A 227 -3.28 1.25 -10.18
N SER A 228 -2.69 1.41 -11.37
CA SER A 228 -3.39 1.95 -12.55
C SER A 228 -4.60 1.09 -12.93
N PHE A 229 -4.41 -0.23 -13.04
CA PHE A 229 -5.51 -1.13 -13.37
C PHE A 229 -6.55 -1.19 -12.24
N LEU A 230 -6.12 -1.19 -10.98
CA LEU A 230 -7.02 -1.17 -9.83
C LEU A 230 -7.90 0.08 -9.81
N VAL A 231 -7.31 1.27 -9.94
CA VAL A 231 -8.04 2.55 -9.95
C VAL A 231 -8.97 2.63 -11.15
N LEU A 232 -8.51 2.26 -12.35
CA LEU A 232 -9.35 2.24 -13.55
C LEU A 232 -10.55 1.30 -13.37
N GLY A 233 -10.33 0.08 -12.86
CA GLY A 233 -11.39 -0.89 -12.58
C GLY A 233 -12.40 -0.37 -11.55
N VAL A 234 -11.92 0.22 -10.45
CA VAL A 234 -12.77 0.81 -9.39
C VAL A 234 -13.69 1.89 -9.95
N PHE A 235 -13.20 2.81 -10.78
CA PHE A 235 -14.01 3.90 -11.31
C PHE A 235 -14.90 3.50 -12.49
N LEU A 236 -14.57 2.44 -13.22
CA LEU A 236 -15.44 1.87 -14.25
C LEU A 236 -16.51 0.93 -13.67
N PHE A 237 -16.31 0.39 -12.47
CA PHE A 237 -17.22 -0.59 -11.86
C PHE A 237 -18.69 -0.12 -11.75
N PRO A 238 -18.99 1.13 -11.32
CA PRO A 238 -20.37 1.61 -11.25
C PRO A 238 -21.09 1.63 -12.61
N PHE A 239 -20.35 1.80 -13.71
CA PHE A 239 -20.89 1.91 -15.06
C PHE A 239 -20.90 0.57 -15.82
N TYR A 240 -19.87 -0.27 -15.60
CA TYR A 240 -19.60 -1.48 -16.40
C TYR A 240 -19.31 -2.71 -15.54
N LYS A 241 -20.08 -2.92 -14.46
CA LYS A 241 -19.87 -4.00 -13.47
C LYS A 241 -19.46 -5.36 -14.07
N LYS A 242 -20.24 -5.90 -15.03
CA LYS A 242 -19.94 -7.21 -15.63
C LYS A 242 -18.61 -7.23 -16.37
N LEU A 243 -18.34 -6.20 -17.16
CA LEU A 243 -17.08 -6.08 -17.91
C LEU A 243 -15.90 -6.02 -16.96
N VAL A 244 -15.97 -5.16 -15.94
CA VAL A 244 -14.89 -5.02 -14.93
C VAL A 244 -14.63 -6.34 -14.22
N LEU A 245 -15.67 -7.08 -13.81
CA LEU A 245 -15.49 -8.38 -13.17
C LEU A 245 -14.85 -9.44 -14.09
N ILE A 246 -15.19 -9.44 -15.37
CA ILE A 246 -14.68 -10.42 -16.35
C ILE A 246 -13.28 -10.06 -16.85
N THR A 247 -12.92 -8.78 -16.93
CA THR A 247 -11.63 -8.36 -17.50
C THR A 247 -10.62 -7.94 -16.43
N PHE A 248 -10.97 -7.03 -15.53
CA PHE A 248 -10.01 -6.46 -14.58
C PHE A 248 -9.60 -7.43 -13.49
N ILE A 249 -10.51 -8.28 -12.98
CA ILE A 249 -10.14 -9.26 -11.94
C ILE A 249 -9.12 -10.27 -12.49
N PRO A 250 -9.37 -10.95 -13.63
CA PRO A 250 -8.37 -11.85 -14.20
C PRO A 250 -7.09 -11.11 -14.61
N MET A 251 -7.19 -9.89 -15.15
CA MET A 251 -6.01 -9.12 -15.53
C MET A 251 -5.15 -8.74 -14.33
N ILE A 252 -5.74 -8.30 -13.21
CA ILE A 252 -5.01 -8.06 -11.97
C ILE A 252 -4.34 -9.35 -11.48
N PHE A 253 -5.04 -10.48 -11.53
CA PHE A 253 -4.46 -11.78 -11.17
C PHE A 253 -3.25 -12.14 -12.04
N VAL A 254 -3.37 -12.00 -13.37
CA VAL A 254 -2.26 -12.21 -14.31
C VAL A 254 -1.09 -11.28 -13.99
N LEU A 255 -1.35 -9.99 -13.73
CA LEU A 255 -0.31 -9.04 -13.35
C LEU A 255 0.39 -9.43 -12.05
N PHE A 256 -0.33 -9.95 -11.05
CA PHE A 256 0.27 -10.43 -9.81
C PHE A 256 1.17 -11.64 -10.00
N VAL A 257 0.89 -12.49 -10.99
CA VAL A 257 1.71 -13.67 -11.32
C VAL A 257 2.93 -13.27 -12.17
N LEU A 258 2.74 -12.46 -13.21
CA LEU A 258 3.79 -12.21 -14.20
C LEU A 258 4.74 -11.05 -13.83
N LEU A 259 4.22 -9.96 -13.25
CA LEU A 259 5.04 -8.77 -12.96
C LEU A 259 6.21 -9.02 -12.01
N PRO A 260 6.10 -9.88 -10.96
CA PRO A 260 7.24 -10.17 -10.10
C PRO A 260 8.42 -10.79 -10.86
N THR A 261 8.15 -11.77 -11.73
CA THR A 261 9.17 -12.43 -12.55
C THR A 261 9.79 -11.45 -13.53
N TYR A 262 8.96 -10.70 -14.26
CA TYR A 262 9.42 -9.63 -15.15
C TYR A 262 10.34 -8.65 -14.40
N ALA A 263 9.87 -8.08 -13.29
CA ALA A 263 10.63 -7.06 -12.55
C ALA A 263 11.94 -7.61 -11.97
N ARG A 264 11.98 -8.88 -11.54
CA ARG A 264 13.20 -9.52 -11.05
C ARG A 264 14.25 -9.63 -12.16
N VAL A 265 13.87 -10.19 -13.31
CA VAL A 265 14.77 -10.40 -14.44
C VAL A 265 15.20 -9.07 -15.04
N PHE A 266 14.26 -8.15 -15.21
CA PHE A 266 14.54 -6.81 -15.71
C PHE A 266 15.58 -6.09 -14.84
N ARG A 267 15.37 -6.05 -13.52
CA ARG A 267 16.29 -5.36 -12.60
C ARG A 267 17.66 -6.02 -12.56
N ALA A 268 17.73 -7.36 -12.61
CA ALA A 268 18.99 -8.08 -12.61
C ALA A 268 19.89 -7.70 -13.80
N ASN A 269 19.29 -7.45 -14.98
CA ASN A 269 20.01 -7.11 -16.20
C ASN A 269 20.19 -5.59 -16.40
N ALA A 270 19.14 -4.80 -16.11
CA ALA A 270 19.16 -3.35 -16.33
C ALA A 270 19.97 -2.61 -15.25
N TRP A 271 20.00 -3.10 -14.01
CA TRP A 271 20.69 -2.42 -12.90
C TRP A 271 22.11 -2.93 -12.66
N SER A 272 22.48 -4.09 -13.22
CA SER A 272 23.89 -4.53 -13.27
C SER A 272 24.71 -3.65 -14.22
N GLY A 273 24.03 -2.96 -15.16
CA GLY A 273 24.66 -2.14 -16.19
C GLY A 273 25.22 -2.94 -17.36
N GLU A 274 24.94 -4.25 -17.40
CA GLU A 274 25.41 -5.14 -18.47
C GLU A 274 24.56 -5.03 -19.73
N GLU A 275 23.27 -4.69 -19.61
CA GLU A 275 22.32 -4.58 -20.73
C GLU A 275 21.66 -3.20 -20.83
N SER A 276 21.22 -2.84 -22.04
CA SER A 276 20.33 -1.68 -22.23
C SER A 276 18.96 -1.93 -21.60
N GLN A 277 18.20 -0.87 -21.31
CA GLN A 277 16.85 -1.01 -20.76
C GLN A 277 15.92 -1.76 -21.73
N GLU A 278 16.09 -1.56 -23.03
CA GLU A 278 15.33 -2.24 -24.07
C GLU A 278 15.65 -3.74 -24.10
N ASN A 279 16.94 -4.11 -24.14
CA ASN A 279 17.36 -5.51 -24.13
C ASN A 279 16.94 -6.22 -22.84
N ALA A 280 17.13 -5.57 -21.70
CA ALA A 280 16.71 -6.10 -20.40
C ALA A 280 15.19 -6.35 -20.35
N SER A 281 14.39 -5.53 -21.04
CA SER A 281 12.95 -5.75 -21.17
C SER A 281 12.63 -6.95 -22.06
N GLU A 282 13.33 -7.15 -23.17
CA GLU A 282 13.14 -8.32 -24.03
C GLU A 282 13.49 -9.62 -23.29
N ILE A 283 14.64 -9.65 -22.60
CA ILE A 283 15.05 -10.77 -21.75
C ILE A 283 14.01 -11.05 -20.67
N ALA A 284 13.46 -10.01 -20.04
CA ALA A 284 12.44 -10.16 -19.01
C ALA A 284 11.09 -10.65 -19.57
N ILE A 285 10.70 -10.26 -20.78
CA ILE A 285 9.50 -10.77 -21.46
C ILE A 285 9.69 -12.24 -21.81
N ASP A 286 10.85 -12.59 -22.39
CA ASP A 286 11.19 -13.95 -22.75
C ASP A 286 11.16 -14.88 -21.52
N ALA A 287 11.78 -14.45 -20.42
CA ALA A 287 11.77 -15.19 -19.16
C ALA A 287 10.36 -15.40 -18.58
N VAL A 288 9.39 -14.53 -18.88
CA VAL A 288 8.01 -14.69 -18.43
C VAL A 288 7.22 -15.62 -19.36
N LEU A 289 7.48 -15.58 -20.67
CA LEU A 289 6.73 -16.36 -21.67
C LEU A 289 7.27 -17.78 -21.87
N ASN A 290 8.57 -17.96 -21.70
CA ASN A 290 9.29 -19.19 -22.03
C ASN A 290 9.91 -19.89 -20.81
N GLN A 291 9.49 -19.52 -19.59
CA GLN A 291 9.91 -20.25 -18.38
C GLN A 291 9.53 -21.73 -18.47
N THR A 292 10.43 -22.61 -18.05
CA THR A 292 10.09 -24.03 -17.91
C THR A 292 9.07 -24.22 -16.79
N GLU A 293 8.29 -25.30 -16.84
CA GLU A 293 7.28 -25.59 -15.80
C GLU A 293 7.91 -25.72 -14.40
N GLU A 294 9.10 -26.30 -14.30
CA GLU A 294 9.83 -26.43 -13.03
C GLU A 294 10.29 -25.05 -12.47
N GLU A 295 10.81 -24.16 -13.33
CA GLU A 295 11.21 -22.80 -12.92
C GLU A 295 9.99 -21.94 -12.55
N ALA A 296 8.87 -22.12 -13.26
CA ALA A 296 7.60 -21.48 -12.96
C ALA A 296 7.10 -21.91 -11.57
N ASP A 297 7.13 -23.21 -11.29
CA ASP A 297 6.60 -23.78 -10.06
C ASP A 297 7.41 -23.40 -8.82
N GLU A 298 8.75 -23.44 -8.88
CA GLU A 298 9.60 -22.99 -7.77
C GLU A 298 9.49 -21.48 -7.54
N SER A 299 9.41 -20.70 -8.62
CA SER A 299 9.31 -19.24 -8.51
C SER A 299 7.94 -18.78 -7.99
N ASN A 300 6.85 -19.45 -8.38
CA ASN A 300 5.49 -19.12 -7.97
C ASN A 300 5.26 -19.43 -6.49
N TRP A 301 5.61 -20.63 -6.00
CA TRP A 301 5.46 -20.94 -4.57
C TRP A 301 6.34 -20.04 -3.71
N GLY A 302 7.60 -19.85 -4.11
CA GLY A 302 8.53 -18.94 -3.46
C GLY A 302 8.01 -17.50 -3.41
N PHE A 303 7.36 -17.03 -4.48
CA PHE A 303 6.70 -15.73 -4.51
C PHE A 303 5.53 -15.67 -3.53
N LEU A 304 4.59 -16.62 -3.56
CA LEU A 304 3.42 -16.64 -2.69
C LEU A 304 3.81 -16.67 -1.21
N THR A 305 4.82 -17.48 -0.86
CA THR A 305 5.25 -17.72 0.52
C THR A 305 6.15 -16.61 1.08
N ASN A 306 7.03 -16.01 0.26
CA ASN A 306 8.09 -15.11 0.75
C ASN A 306 8.03 -13.67 0.22
N ARG A 307 7.25 -13.40 -0.84
CA ARG A 307 7.18 -12.07 -1.46
C ARG A 307 5.78 -11.45 -1.40
N LEU A 308 4.75 -12.28 -1.56
CA LEU A 308 3.35 -11.87 -1.41
C LEU A 308 2.95 -11.85 0.07
N SER A 309 3.55 -12.73 0.88
CA SER A 309 3.38 -12.79 2.32
C SER A 309 4.59 -12.16 3.03
N GLU A 310 4.34 -11.17 3.89
CA GLU A 310 5.37 -10.52 4.70
C GLU A 310 5.59 -11.21 6.07
N ILE A 311 4.85 -12.30 6.35
CA ILE A 311 4.94 -12.97 7.66
C ILE A 311 6.28 -13.68 7.87
N SER A 312 6.92 -14.19 6.82
CA SER A 312 8.21 -14.88 6.91
C SER A 312 9.33 -13.95 7.37
N MET A 313 9.32 -12.70 6.90
CA MET A 313 10.22 -11.67 7.40
C MET A 313 9.92 -11.35 8.88
N PHE A 314 8.64 -11.29 9.24
CA PHE A 314 8.24 -10.96 10.62
C PHE A 314 8.68 -12.04 11.61
N THR A 315 8.67 -13.33 11.25
CA THR A 315 9.14 -14.39 12.16
C THR A 315 10.61 -14.23 12.52
N VAL A 316 11.45 -13.79 11.58
CA VAL A 316 12.88 -13.48 11.83
C VAL A 316 13.03 -12.35 12.86
N TYR A 317 12.23 -11.29 12.73
CA TYR A 317 12.24 -10.17 13.69
C TYR A 317 11.72 -10.55 15.07
N VAL A 318 10.65 -11.36 15.16
CA VAL A 318 10.13 -11.83 16.45
C VAL A 318 11.12 -12.78 17.13
N ASN A 319 11.83 -13.61 16.36
CA ASN A 319 12.85 -14.51 16.91
C ASN A 319 14.12 -13.79 17.37
N SER A 320 14.43 -12.63 16.80
CA SER A 320 15.60 -11.82 17.18
C SER A 320 15.29 -10.76 18.25
N THR A 321 14.07 -10.22 18.29
CA THR A 321 13.68 -9.14 19.21
C THR A 321 12.56 -9.60 20.15
N PRO A 322 12.74 -9.57 21.49
CA PRO A 322 13.78 -8.85 22.22
C PRO A 322 15.01 -9.70 22.63
N SER A 323 15.11 -10.96 22.20
CA SER A 323 16.05 -11.93 22.78
C SER A 323 17.53 -11.67 22.43
N LYS A 324 17.81 -11.23 21.20
CA LYS A 324 19.14 -10.91 20.68
C LYS A 324 19.36 -9.40 20.51
N ILE A 325 18.29 -8.69 20.18
CA ILE A 325 18.27 -7.25 19.95
C ILE A 325 17.15 -6.68 20.82
N ASP A 326 17.45 -5.64 21.59
CA ASP A 326 16.44 -4.97 22.40
C ASP A 326 15.41 -4.23 21.52
N TYR A 327 14.25 -3.91 22.09
CA TYR A 327 13.31 -3.02 21.43
C TYR A 327 13.95 -1.65 21.16
N TYR A 328 13.71 -1.12 19.97
CA TYR A 328 14.25 0.15 19.49
C TYR A 328 13.63 1.37 20.19
N GLY A 329 12.52 1.21 20.91
CA GLY A 329 11.84 2.29 21.60
C GLY A 329 11.47 3.43 20.64
N LEU A 330 11.95 4.64 20.94
CA LEU A 330 11.71 5.85 20.13
C LEU A 330 12.74 6.05 19.01
N GLN A 331 13.73 5.17 18.86
CA GLN A 331 14.78 5.34 17.86
C GLN A 331 14.20 5.44 16.44
N LEU A 332 13.23 4.59 16.08
CA LEU A 332 12.62 4.62 14.75
C LEU A 332 11.89 5.94 14.47
N VAL A 333 11.27 6.52 15.50
CA VAL A 333 10.64 7.84 15.43
C VAL A 333 11.69 8.94 15.23
N GLN A 334 12.81 8.88 15.95
CA GLN A 334 13.92 9.82 15.75
C GLN A 334 14.49 9.73 14.34
N GLN A 335 14.69 8.50 13.84
CA GLN A 335 15.14 8.24 12.47
C GLN A 335 14.15 8.83 11.46
N ALA A 336 12.85 8.62 11.66
CA ALA A 336 11.82 9.21 10.81
C ALA A 336 11.84 10.74 10.80
N ILE A 337 12.09 11.38 11.95
CA ILE A 337 12.21 12.84 12.05
C ILE A 337 13.39 13.36 11.21
N VAL A 338 14.54 12.68 11.27
CA VAL A 338 15.75 13.03 10.52
C VAL A 338 15.50 13.01 9.01
N VAL A 339 14.75 12.02 8.51
CA VAL A 339 14.56 11.83 7.06
C VAL A 339 13.72 12.94 6.42
N ILE A 340 12.79 13.54 7.17
CA ILE A 340 11.89 14.62 6.69
C ILE A 340 12.68 15.84 6.19
N ILE A 341 13.82 16.15 6.80
CA ILE A 341 14.61 17.34 6.50
C ILE A 341 15.20 17.21 5.08
N PRO A 342 14.91 18.12 4.13
CA PRO A 342 15.46 18.07 2.78
C PRO A 342 16.99 18.11 2.76
N ARG A 343 17.60 17.41 1.80
CA ARG A 343 19.07 17.46 1.62
C ARG A 343 19.61 18.86 1.33
N ALA A 344 18.78 19.76 0.80
CA ALA A 344 19.20 21.16 0.61
C ALA A 344 19.51 21.87 1.93
N PHE A 345 18.81 21.53 3.01
CA PHE A 345 19.06 22.09 4.34
C PHE A 345 20.07 21.26 5.15
N TRP A 346 20.18 19.95 4.86
CA TRP A 346 21.17 19.06 5.49
C TRP A 346 21.79 18.10 4.46
N PRO A 347 22.86 18.53 3.76
CA PRO A 347 23.46 17.72 2.68
C PRO A 347 23.98 16.37 3.16
N GLY A 348 24.68 16.36 4.30
CA GLY A 348 25.24 15.17 4.95
C GLY A 348 24.24 14.35 5.78
N LYS A 349 22.92 14.53 5.58
CA LYS A 349 21.94 13.74 6.33
C LYS A 349 22.10 12.24 6.00
N PRO A 350 21.92 11.35 7.00
CA PRO A 350 21.96 9.91 6.79
C PRO A 350 21.05 9.44 5.65
N ILE A 351 21.46 8.38 4.95
CA ILE A 351 20.66 7.79 3.88
C ILE A 351 19.59 6.88 4.50
N PRO A 352 18.29 7.11 4.23
CA PRO A 352 17.22 6.32 4.84
C PRO A 352 17.34 4.81 4.56
N GLU A 353 17.81 4.46 3.36
CA GLU A 353 18.05 3.06 2.98
C GLU A 353 19.08 2.40 3.89
N GLU A 354 20.22 3.05 4.13
CA GLU A 354 21.28 2.52 4.99
C GLU A 354 20.78 2.35 6.42
N MET A 355 20.07 3.36 6.96
CA MET A 355 19.52 3.31 8.32
C MET A 355 18.56 2.15 8.53
N VAL A 356 17.69 1.87 7.54
CA VAL A 356 16.74 0.76 7.60
C VAL A 356 17.45 -0.57 7.41
N MET A 357 18.41 -0.65 6.49
CA MET A 357 19.12 -1.89 6.20
C MET A 357 20.02 -2.35 7.35
N GLU A 358 20.59 -1.44 8.15
CA GLU A 358 21.31 -1.84 9.37
C GLU A 358 20.44 -2.71 10.28
N ARG A 359 19.17 -2.33 10.50
CA ARG A 359 18.21 -3.12 11.29
C ARG A 359 17.89 -4.47 10.64
N VAL A 360 17.83 -4.53 9.32
CA VAL A 360 17.63 -5.78 8.55
C VAL A 360 18.82 -6.72 8.72
N TYR A 361 20.03 -6.18 8.70
CA TYR A 361 21.26 -6.94 8.87
C TYR A 361 21.44 -7.44 10.30
N ASP A 362 21.18 -6.59 11.29
CA ASP A 362 21.32 -6.95 12.69
C ASP A 362 20.33 -8.05 13.08
N ALA A 363 19.10 -7.99 12.56
CA ALA A 363 18.10 -9.04 12.75
C ALA A 363 18.40 -10.34 11.98
N GLY A 364 19.38 -10.33 11.07
CA GLY A 364 19.74 -11.50 10.25
C GLY A 364 18.73 -11.84 9.16
N VAL A 365 17.91 -10.86 8.73
CA VAL A 365 16.93 -11.06 7.64
C VAL A 365 17.65 -11.19 6.30
N VAL A 366 18.76 -10.45 6.13
CA VAL A 366 19.60 -10.44 4.93
C VAL A 366 21.06 -10.35 5.36
N ASN A 367 21.97 -10.91 4.57
CA ASN A 367 23.41 -10.77 4.78
C ASN A 367 23.92 -9.40 4.27
N ARG A 368 24.88 -8.79 4.99
CA ARG A 368 25.46 -7.47 4.66
C ARG A 368 26.08 -7.36 3.25
N GLY A 369 26.42 -8.49 2.62
CA GLY A 369 26.92 -8.54 1.23
C GLY A 369 25.86 -8.75 0.15
N SER A 370 24.56 -8.81 0.51
CA SER A 370 23.49 -9.02 -0.46
C SER A 370 23.02 -7.70 -1.08
N ILE A 371 22.77 -7.72 -2.39
CA ILE A 371 22.25 -6.58 -3.17
C ILE A 371 20.73 -6.38 -3.03
N VAL A 372 20.07 -7.03 -2.06
CA VAL A 372 18.61 -6.96 -1.89
C VAL A 372 18.22 -5.90 -0.87
N SER A 373 17.22 -5.09 -1.20
CA SER A 373 16.54 -4.20 -0.26
C SER A 373 15.33 -4.92 0.34
N ALA A 374 15.36 -5.17 1.65
CA ALA A 374 14.34 -5.92 2.39
C ALA A 374 13.76 -5.07 3.53
N LYS A 375 13.06 -3.99 3.16
CA LYS A 375 12.52 -3.03 4.11
C LYS A 375 11.47 -3.68 5.03
N PRO A 376 11.57 -3.49 6.36
CA PRO A 376 10.54 -3.94 7.27
C PRO A 376 9.20 -3.27 6.96
N PRO A 377 8.08 -4.00 6.98
CA PRO A 377 6.77 -3.40 6.92
C PRO A 377 6.41 -2.70 8.22
N LEU A 378 5.39 -1.83 8.16
CA LEU A 378 5.01 -0.98 9.29
C LEU A 378 4.67 -1.76 10.57
N VAL A 379 4.03 -2.93 10.44
CA VAL A 379 3.68 -3.78 11.58
C VAL A 379 4.94 -4.31 12.28
N VAL A 380 5.98 -4.62 11.51
CA VAL A 380 7.27 -5.05 12.05
C VAL A 380 7.95 -3.89 12.77
N ASP A 381 8.06 -2.71 12.16
CA ASP A 381 8.65 -1.54 12.83
C ASP A 381 7.88 -1.16 14.12
N ALA A 382 6.56 -1.30 14.12
CA ALA A 382 5.73 -1.09 15.30
C ALA A 382 6.04 -2.11 16.40
N TYR A 383 6.22 -3.39 16.04
CA TYR A 383 6.67 -4.43 16.97
C TYR A 383 8.08 -4.15 17.51
N LEU A 384 9.02 -3.79 16.64
CA LEU A 384 10.40 -3.49 17.02
C LEU A 384 10.50 -2.26 17.93
N SER A 385 9.53 -1.34 17.86
CA SER A 385 9.49 -0.16 18.73
C SER A 385 9.05 -0.47 20.17
N GLY A 386 8.20 -1.49 20.39
CA GLY A 386 7.65 -1.73 21.74
C GLY A 386 6.71 -2.93 21.87
N GLY A 387 6.94 -3.98 21.09
CA GLY A 387 6.16 -5.21 21.07
C GLY A 387 4.68 -4.97 20.78
N THR A 388 3.81 -5.63 21.54
CA THR A 388 2.35 -5.55 21.39
C THR A 388 1.81 -4.12 21.57
N ILE A 389 2.36 -3.35 22.52
CA ILE A 389 1.94 -1.96 22.77
C ILE A 389 2.34 -1.07 21.59
N GLY A 390 3.56 -1.26 21.06
CA GLY A 390 4.04 -0.56 19.88
C GLY A 390 3.14 -0.76 18.66
N ILE A 391 2.67 -2.00 18.44
CA ILE A 391 1.68 -2.33 17.39
C ILE A 391 0.38 -1.54 17.60
N ILE A 392 -0.22 -1.59 18.79
CA ILE A 392 -1.51 -0.94 19.05
C ILE A 392 -1.42 0.56 18.79
N ILE A 393 -0.43 1.23 19.38
CA ILE A 393 -0.27 2.68 19.27
C ILE A 393 0.00 3.08 17.82
N THR A 394 0.98 2.45 17.18
CA THR A 394 1.41 2.82 15.84
C THR A 394 0.29 2.62 14.83
N LEU A 395 -0.37 1.45 14.85
CA LEU A 395 -1.39 1.15 13.84
C LEU A 395 -2.67 1.96 14.07
N PHE A 396 -3.03 2.24 15.33
CA PHE A 396 -4.11 3.18 15.64
C PHE A 396 -3.82 4.58 15.10
N LEU A 397 -2.61 5.10 15.32
CA LEU A 397 -2.19 6.40 14.79
C LEU A 397 -2.14 6.39 13.25
N TYR A 398 -1.63 5.32 12.66
CA TYR A 398 -1.59 5.13 11.21
C TYR A 398 -2.99 5.24 10.58
N GLY A 399 -3.96 4.49 11.10
CA GLY A 399 -5.35 4.57 10.65
C GLY A 399 -6.00 5.92 10.90
N SER A 400 -5.72 6.53 12.06
CA SER A 400 -6.25 7.85 12.42
C SER A 400 -5.74 8.94 11.47
N ILE A 401 -4.43 9.04 11.27
CA ILE A 401 -3.79 10.03 10.39
C ILE A 401 -4.31 9.86 8.96
N MET A 402 -4.36 8.62 8.47
CA MET A 402 -4.88 8.29 7.15
C MET A 402 -6.30 8.82 6.95
N GLN A 403 -7.19 8.57 7.92
CA GLN A 403 -8.58 9.02 7.86
C GLN A 403 -8.72 10.54 8.01
N ILE A 404 -7.95 11.17 8.89
CA ILE A 404 -7.95 12.62 9.08
C ILE A 404 -7.53 13.33 7.78
N ILE A 405 -6.44 12.88 7.16
CA ILE A 405 -5.93 13.46 5.92
C ILE A 405 -6.94 13.29 4.78
N SER A 406 -7.55 12.11 4.64
CA SER A 406 -8.58 11.87 3.61
C SER A 406 -9.78 12.81 3.78
N VAL A 407 -10.33 12.94 4.99
CA VAL A 407 -11.44 13.87 5.27
C VAL A 407 -11.02 15.32 5.03
N TYR A 408 -9.79 15.68 5.40
CA TYR A 408 -9.27 17.01 5.19
C TYR A 408 -9.10 17.33 3.69
N ALA A 409 -8.65 16.37 2.88
CA ALA A 409 -8.59 16.51 1.43
C ALA A 409 -9.99 16.72 0.83
N GLU A 410 -11.02 15.96 1.24
CA GLU A 410 -12.40 16.20 0.78
C GLU A 410 -12.88 17.61 1.12
N LYS A 411 -12.57 18.12 2.33
CA LYS A 411 -12.95 19.47 2.75
C LYS A 411 -12.27 20.58 1.95
N LEU A 412 -10.99 20.41 1.61
CA LEU A 412 -10.22 21.38 0.84
C LEU A 412 -10.61 21.37 -0.64
N PHE A 413 -10.88 20.20 -1.20
CA PHE A 413 -11.06 20.01 -2.64
C PHE A 413 -12.50 19.62 -3.00
N GLY A 414 -13.50 20.09 -2.26
CA GLY A 414 -14.89 20.07 -2.70
C GLY A 414 -15.55 18.70 -2.83
N GLY A 415 -15.05 17.68 -2.13
CA GLY A 415 -15.68 16.36 -2.02
C GLY A 415 -14.82 15.17 -2.47
N TYR A 416 -15.46 14.01 -2.59
CA TYR A 416 -14.81 12.72 -2.76
C TYR A 416 -13.94 12.58 -4.04
N ILE A 417 -14.45 13.00 -5.20
CA ILE A 417 -13.77 12.74 -6.49
C ILE A 417 -12.41 13.47 -6.56
N ILE A 418 -12.36 14.75 -6.22
CA ILE A 418 -11.12 15.52 -6.29
C ILE A 418 -10.34 15.35 -4.98
N GLY A 419 -10.97 15.44 -3.81
CA GLY A 419 -10.29 15.33 -2.53
C GLY A 419 -9.75 13.94 -2.23
N THR A 420 -10.61 12.92 -2.22
CA THR A 420 -10.18 11.56 -1.88
C THR A 420 -9.55 10.84 -3.06
N ALA A 421 -10.28 10.72 -4.18
CA ALA A 421 -9.85 9.86 -5.28
C ALA A 421 -8.69 10.41 -6.09
N PHE A 422 -8.57 11.73 -6.23
CA PHE A 422 -7.45 12.35 -6.93
C PHE A 422 -6.34 12.78 -5.96
N ILE A 423 -6.60 13.73 -5.06
CA ILE A 423 -5.56 14.34 -4.22
C ILE A 423 -5.02 13.36 -3.18
N TYR A 424 -5.89 12.77 -2.35
CA TYR A 424 -5.45 11.86 -1.29
C TYR A 424 -4.83 10.58 -1.88
N SER A 425 -5.51 9.94 -2.83
CA SER A 425 -4.99 8.73 -3.49
C SER A 425 -3.79 8.98 -4.39
N GLY A 426 -3.58 10.19 -4.91
CA GLY A 426 -2.37 10.54 -5.67
C GLY A 426 -1.19 10.86 -4.77
N LEU A 427 -1.39 11.61 -3.68
CA LEU A 427 -0.29 12.04 -2.83
C LEU A 427 0.06 11.02 -1.74
N PHE A 428 -0.90 10.26 -1.23
CA PHE A 428 -0.71 9.41 -0.06
C PHE A 428 -0.84 7.91 -0.36
N GLN A 429 -0.41 7.47 -1.53
CA GLN A 429 -0.37 6.04 -1.90
C GLN A 429 0.44 5.19 -0.93
N ILE A 430 1.42 5.79 -0.26
CA ILE A 430 2.22 5.13 0.77
C ILE A 430 1.36 4.52 1.89
N PHE A 431 0.15 5.05 2.14
CA PHE A 431 -0.81 4.52 3.11
C PHE A 431 -1.47 3.20 2.68
N TRP A 432 -1.39 2.82 1.41
CA TRP A 432 -2.09 1.64 0.92
C TRP A 432 -1.38 0.36 1.37
N ARG A 433 -0.06 0.31 1.18
CA ARG A 433 0.78 -0.83 1.60
C ARG A 433 1.47 -0.59 2.94
N GLY A 434 1.76 0.67 3.28
CA GLY A 434 2.71 0.98 4.35
C GLY A 434 4.16 0.76 3.91
N ASN A 435 5.09 1.19 4.76
CA ASN A 435 6.54 1.04 4.60
C ASN A 435 7.18 1.20 5.98
N SER A 436 8.50 1.17 6.06
CA SER A 436 9.21 1.52 7.30
C SER A 436 8.91 2.96 7.72
N PHE A 437 9.11 3.26 9.00
CA PHE A 437 8.76 4.55 9.61
C PHE A 437 9.39 5.75 8.89
N GLU A 438 10.63 5.60 8.45
CA GLU A 438 11.44 6.63 7.79
C GLU A 438 10.85 7.02 6.45
N PHE A 439 10.54 6.02 5.60
CA PHE A 439 9.94 6.27 4.28
C PHE A 439 8.49 6.75 4.40
N LEU A 440 7.72 6.14 5.31
CA LEU A 440 6.33 6.51 5.53
C LEU A 440 6.21 7.97 5.99
N SER A 441 6.95 8.35 7.04
CA SER A 441 6.84 9.71 7.62
C SER A 441 7.29 10.78 6.64
N ASN A 442 8.40 10.55 5.93
CA ASN A 442 8.87 11.46 4.90
C ASN A 442 7.83 11.63 3.79
N SER A 443 7.31 10.53 3.25
CA SER A 443 6.31 10.58 2.19
C SER A 443 5.04 11.28 2.65
N VAL A 444 4.50 10.96 3.84
CA VAL A 444 3.26 11.56 4.36
C VAL A 444 3.41 13.06 4.56
N ILE A 445 4.53 13.53 5.13
CA ILE A 445 4.72 14.95 5.42
C ILE A 445 4.90 15.76 4.14
N TRP A 446 5.73 15.30 3.20
CA TRP A 446 5.91 15.99 1.92
C TRP A 446 4.66 15.95 1.04
N SER A 447 3.87 14.87 1.13
CA SER A 447 2.55 14.78 0.51
C SER A 447 1.55 15.76 1.13
N PHE A 448 1.58 15.94 2.45
CA PHE A 448 0.73 16.94 3.12
C PHE A 448 1.12 18.37 2.72
N ILE A 449 2.42 18.69 2.71
CA ILE A 449 2.91 19.98 2.24
C ILE A 449 2.48 20.22 0.78
N SER A 450 2.67 19.22 -0.09
CA SER A 450 2.26 19.28 -1.50
C SER A 450 0.75 19.53 -1.64
N MET A 451 -0.08 18.85 -0.84
CA MET A 451 -1.53 19.06 -0.83
C MET A 451 -1.90 20.51 -0.49
N ILE A 452 -1.26 21.12 0.50
CA ILE A 452 -1.50 22.53 0.87
C ILE A 452 -1.03 23.48 -0.23
N VAL A 453 0.13 23.23 -0.84
CA VAL A 453 0.65 24.03 -1.96
C VAL A 453 -0.30 23.99 -3.15
N ILE A 454 -0.77 22.79 -3.53
CA ILE A 454 -1.74 22.60 -4.62
C ILE A 454 -3.06 23.31 -4.31
N PHE A 455 -3.60 23.14 -3.10
CA PHE A 455 -4.82 23.82 -2.68
C PHE A 455 -4.68 25.35 -2.80
N THR A 456 -3.56 25.89 -2.31
CA THR A 456 -3.27 27.33 -2.35
C THR A 456 -3.16 27.84 -3.79
N ALA A 457 -2.46 27.09 -4.66
CA ALA A 457 -2.35 27.42 -6.08
C ALA A 457 -3.72 27.40 -6.77
N LEU A 458 -4.53 26.35 -6.60
CA LEU A 458 -5.86 26.27 -7.21
C LEU A 458 -6.82 27.34 -6.69
N LYS A 459 -6.70 27.74 -5.43
CA LYS A 459 -7.43 28.88 -4.86
C LYS A 459 -6.99 30.21 -5.49
N TYR A 460 -5.68 30.43 -5.64
CA TYR A 460 -5.12 31.62 -6.29
C TYR A 460 -5.63 31.77 -7.73
N TYR A 461 -5.67 30.67 -8.50
CA TYR A 461 -6.21 30.64 -9.86
C TYR A 461 -7.75 30.61 -9.93
N LYS A 462 -8.46 30.76 -8.80
CA LYS A 462 -9.94 30.77 -8.69
C LYS A 462 -10.61 29.50 -9.25
N ILE A 463 -9.88 28.38 -9.30
CA ILE A 463 -10.41 27.04 -9.61
C ILE A 463 -11.18 26.52 -8.40
N ILE A 464 -10.65 26.77 -7.19
CA ILE A 464 -11.34 26.52 -5.92
C ILE A 464 -11.92 27.83 -5.39
N LYS A 465 -13.20 27.82 -5.00
CA LYS A 465 -13.90 28.97 -4.41
C LYS A 465 -14.53 28.57 -3.06
N GLU A 466 -14.60 29.54 -2.15
CA GLU A 466 -15.32 29.39 -0.88
C GLU A 466 -16.82 29.41 -1.16
N ILE A 467 -17.58 28.55 -0.47
CA ILE A 467 -19.04 28.42 -0.61
C ILE A 467 -19.75 29.64 -0.03
#